data_AF-A0A350JKZ1-F1
#
_entry.id   AF-A0A350JKZ1-F1
#
_cell.length_a   1.000
_cell.length_b   1.000
_cell.length_c   1.000
_cell.angle_alpha   90.00
_cell.angle_beta   90.00
_cell.angle_gamma   90.00
#
_symmetry.space_group_name_H-M   'P 1'
#
loop_
_entity.id
_entity.type
_entity.pdbx_description
1 polymer ?
#
loop_
_entity_poly.entity_id
_entity_poly.type
_entity_poly.pdbx_seq_one_letter_code
_entity_poly.pdbx_strand_id
1 'polypeptide(L)'
;MRLTAVMLMVILGFGCSHEPFSPIENELEIKAQWYQSYPDERQVHIDTGLIWTFSFLGAQLPLNSYSHATKWTKNQLKIDFSRLGFDPVVLPQIASILAEIKRSEEYKVNGGVDIGRLVSTLLIESNHYYSITQAPKRLVLDDGAFEDSCMIMQSSVSPHPRMILLPKSTVQPALRFLAKEGVFDSVNSNMTAQEFEVIDVMKNGQLRFSIYDKNRKRVLWANPELSFGGKPSKCLWCHETVLNPNFTNSTSHPDFLSVEDFNERIENDQEALALRREGLVTDIDFTERQAHTYCELLYIGYYEPSLKRLAQEWGMSDTDAAKRLKNESTHTHVEFSFFESLYHRSDVDHLSPVQHVLTPLSTRESE
;
A
#
# COMPACT_ATOMS: atom_id res chain seq x y z
N MET A 1 -6.43 -19.33 73.00
CA MET A 1 -5.93 -20.24 71.93
C MET A 1 -7.03 -20.84 71.03
N ARG A 2 -8.20 -20.22 70.85
CA ARG A 2 -9.24 -20.74 69.92
C ARG A 2 -9.85 -19.71 68.95
N LEU A 3 -9.55 -18.42 69.09
CA LEU A 3 -10.07 -17.39 68.18
C LEU A 3 -9.12 -17.01 67.03
N THR A 4 -7.81 -17.26 67.14
CA THR A 4 -6.83 -16.88 66.10
C THR A 4 -6.75 -17.87 64.95
N ALA A 5 -7.27 -19.10 65.09
CA ALA A 5 -7.22 -20.11 64.05
C ALA A 5 -8.36 -20.01 63.02
N VAL A 6 -9.50 -19.40 63.38
CA VAL A 6 -10.67 -19.31 62.49
C VAL A 6 -10.53 -18.16 61.48
N MET A 7 -9.83 -17.08 61.84
CA MET A 7 -9.63 -15.93 60.95
C MET A 7 -8.61 -16.18 59.83
N LEU A 8 -7.67 -17.13 60.02
CA LEU A 8 -6.70 -17.49 58.98
C LEU A 8 -7.27 -18.42 57.89
N MET A 9 -8.38 -19.12 58.18
CA MET A 9 -9.01 -20.05 57.22
C MET A 9 -9.96 -19.37 56.23
N VAL A 10 -10.46 -18.16 56.55
CA VAL A 10 -11.37 -17.42 55.65
C VAL A 10 -10.60 -16.63 54.58
N ILE A 11 -9.34 -16.28 54.83
CA ILE A 11 -8.52 -15.50 53.88
C ILE A 11 -7.93 -16.40 52.76
N LEU A 12 -7.85 -17.71 52.97
CA LEU A 12 -7.35 -18.66 51.96
C LEU A 12 -8.41 -19.11 50.93
N GLY A 13 -9.67 -18.69 51.08
CA GLY A 13 -10.77 -19.07 50.19
C GLY A 13 -10.98 -18.16 48.97
N PHE A 14 -10.33 -16.99 48.92
CA PHE A 14 -10.49 -16.02 47.82
C PHE A 14 -9.26 -15.94 46.87
N GLY A 15 -8.30 -16.84 47.02
CA GLY A 15 -7.01 -16.80 46.29
C GLY A 15 -6.97 -17.52 44.94
N CYS A 16 -8.10 -17.98 44.40
CA CYS A 16 -8.16 -18.57 43.06
C CYS A 16 -9.38 -18.03 42.30
N SER A 17 -9.43 -16.72 42.06
CA SER A 17 -10.02 -16.26 40.82
C SER A 17 -9.14 -16.82 39.71
N HIS A 18 -9.65 -17.81 38.97
CA HIS A 18 -9.12 -18.11 37.65
C HIS A 18 -8.99 -16.76 36.94
N GLU A 19 -7.76 -16.27 36.73
CA GLU A 19 -7.56 -15.28 35.69
C GLU A 19 -8.22 -15.90 34.45
N PRO A 20 -9.24 -15.27 33.85
CA PRO A 20 -9.75 -15.76 32.60
C PRO A 20 -8.52 -15.86 31.70
N PHE A 21 -8.27 -17.07 31.21
CA PHE A 21 -7.30 -17.30 30.17
C PHE A 21 -7.74 -16.37 29.03
N SER A 22 -7.19 -15.18 28.96
CA SER A 22 -7.32 -14.34 27.78
C SER A 22 -6.66 -15.19 26.69
N PRO A 23 -7.43 -15.69 25.70
CA PRO A 23 -6.81 -16.41 24.61
C PRO A 23 -5.69 -15.53 24.09
N ILE A 24 -4.48 -16.08 23.96
CA ILE A 24 -3.35 -15.38 23.35
C ILE A 24 -3.89 -14.87 22.02
N GLU A 25 -4.10 -13.56 21.93
CA GLU A 25 -4.69 -12.95 20.75
C GLU A 25 -3.68 -13.21 19.63
N ASN A 26 -4.12 -13.89 18.57
CA ASN A 26 -3.23 -14.20 17.46
C ASN A 26 -2.69 -12.88 16.90
N GLU A 27 -1.38 -12.68 17.03
CA GLU A 27 -0.69 -11.44 16.69
C GLU A 27 -0.80 -11.09 15.20
N LEU A 28 -1.04 -12.11 14.36
CA LEU A 28 -1.23 -11.99 12.91
C LEU A 28 -2.70 -11.96 12.49
N GLU A 29 -3.64 -11.95 13.43
CA GLU A 29 -5.05 -11.75 13.12
C GLU A 29 -5.48 -10.32 13.38
N ILE A 30 -6.36 -9.78 12.54
CA ILE A 30 -7.02 -8.49 12.80
C ILE A 30 -8.49 -8.55 12.43
N LYS A 31 -9.30 -7.73 13.10
CA LYS A 31 -10.67 -7.43 12.70
C LYS A 31 -10.70 -6.08 12.01
N ALA A 32 -11.27 -6.05 10.81
CA ALA A 32 -11.46 -4.85 10.03
C ALA A 32 -12.96 -4.59 9.81
N GLN A 33 -13.38 -3.33 9.91
CA GLN A 33 -14.75 -2.86 9.74
C GLN A 33 -14.93 -2.30 8.34
N TRP A 34 -15.99 -2.73 7.67
CA TRP A 34 -16.43 -2.18 6.42
C TRP A 34 -17.45 -1.06 6.65
N TYR A 35 -17.07 0.14 6.25
CA TYR A 35 -17.95 1.29 6.11
C TYR A 35 -18.10 1.61 4.63
N GLN A 36 -19.35 1.72 4.17
CA GLN A 36 -19.67 1.78 2.75
C GLN A 36 -19.22 3.11 2.15
N SER A 37 -18.38 3.08 1.11
CA SER A 37 -17.79 4.28 0.49
C SER A 37 -18.68 4.89 -0.60
N TYR A 38 -19.37 4.05 -1.38
CA TYR A 38 -20.27 4.46 -2.45
C TYR A 38 -21.48 3.52 -2.55
N PRO A 39 -22.62 3.96 -3.12
CA PRO A 39 -23.89 3.22 -3.05
C PRO A 39 -23.85 1.77 -3.58
N ASP A 40 -23.06 1.55 -4.63
CA ASP A 40 -22.93 0.24 -5.28
C ASP A 40 -21.75 -0.60 -4.74
N GLU A 41 -21.08 -0.17 -3.68
CA GLU A 41 -20.02 -0.95 -3.05
C GLU A 41 -20.58 -2.23 -2.43
N ARG A 42 -19.93 -3.37 -2.69
CA ARG A 42 -20.35 -4.71 -2.28
C ARG A 42 -19.17 -5.40 -1.62
N GLN A 43 -19.44 -6.41 -0.80
CA GLN A 43 -18.41 -7.24 -0.17
C GLN A 43 -17.41 -7.82 -1.18
N VAL A 44 -17.86 -8.23 -2.37
CA VAL A 44 -16.96 -8.73 -3.43
C VAL A 44 -15.94 -7.68 -3.88
N HIS A 45 -16.32 -6.40 -3.95
CA HIS A 45 -15.39 -5.31 -4.27
C HIS A 45 -14.33 -5.17 -3.17
N ILE A 46 -14.74 -5.30 -1.91
CA ILE A 46 -13.83 -5.28 -0.76
C ILE A 46 -12.86 -6.45 -0.80
N ASP A 47 -13.37 -7.66 -1.04
CA ASP A 47 -12.56 -8.87 -1.12
C ASP A 47 -11.55 -8.79 -2.27
N THR A 48 -11.97 -8.34 -3.47
CA THR A 48 -11.08 -8.10 -4.60
C THR A 48 -10.03 -7.03 -4.27
N GLY A 49 -10.43 -5.90 -3.67
CA GLY A 49 -9.50 -4.84 -3.30
C GLY A 49 -8.45 -5.29 -2.27
N LEU A 50 -8.84 -6.14 -1.32
CA LEU A 50 -7.92 -6.71 -0.33
C LEU A 50 -6.97 -7.75 -0.94
N ILE A 51 -7.44 -8.60 -1.85
CA ILE A 51 -6.59 -9.53 -2.63
C ILE A 51 -5.48 -8.73 -3.34
N TRP A 52 -5.85 -7.66 -4.05
CA TRP A 52 -4.87 -6.79 -4.71
C TRP A 52 -3.95 -6.08 -3.72
N THR A 53 -4.49 -5.58 -2.61
CA THR A 53 -3.69 -4.95 -1.54
C THR A 53 -2.60 -5.89 -1.04
N PHE A 54 -2.97 -7.12 -0.64
CA PHE A 54 -2.02 -8.09 -0.11
C PHE A 54 -1.02 -8.55 -1.17
N SER A 55 -1.48 -8.67 -2.41
CA SER A 55 -0.61 -8.92 -3.55
C SER A 55 0.46 -7.82 -3.71
N PHE A 56 0.08 -6.54 -3.72
CA PHE A 56 1.04 -5.43 -3.82
C PHE A 56 2.03 -5.39 -2.65
N LEU A 57 1.64 -5.92 -1.49
CA LEU A 57 2.52 -6.10 -0.33
C LEU A 57 3.42 -7.34 -0.41
N GLY A 58 3.35 -8.12 -1.49
CA GLY A 58 4.21 -9.28 -1.74
C GLY A 58 3.66 -10.61 -1.26
N ALA A 59 2.40 -10.68 -0.81
CA ALA A 59 1.76 -11.96 -0.51
C ALA A 59 1.62 -12.80 -1.78
N GLN A 60 2.00 -14.08 -1.71
CA GLN A 60 1.84 -15.00 -2.84
C GLN A 60 0.39 -15.34 -3.14
N LEU A 61 -0.47 -15.26 -2.12
CA LEU A 61 -1.89 -15.62 -2.19
C LEU A 61 -2.11 -16.93 -2.96
N PRO A 62 -1.59 -18.09 -2.51
CA PRO A 62 -1.85 -19.36 -3.17
C PRO A 62 -3.34 -19.59 -3.39
N LEU A 63 -3.72 -20.34 -4.41
CA LEU A 63 -5.13 -20.57 -4.73
C LEU A 63 -5.96 -21.02 -3.49
N ASN A 64 -7.07 -20.34 -3.26
CA ASN A 64 -7.98 -20.41 -2.11
C ASN A 64 -7.39 -19.95 -0.76
N SER A 65 -6.22 -19.32 -0.72
CA SER A 65 -5.62 -18.85 0.53
C SER A 65 -6.42 -17.70 1.15
N TYR A 66 -6.95 -16.78 0.34
CA TYR A 66 -7.72 -15.63 0.82
C TYR A 66 -8.98 -16.07 1.56
N SER A 67 -9.73 -17.04 1.00
CA SER A 67 -10.96 -17.55 1.63
C SER A 67 -10.69 -18.34 2.92
N HIS A 68 -9.51 -18.95 3.06
CA HIS A 68 -9.07 -19.60 4.30
C HIS A 68 -8.49 -18.64 5.34
N ALA A 69 -8.00 -17.48 4.88
CA ALA A 69 -7.44 -16.42 5.71
C ALA A 69 -8.51 -15.45 6.22
N THR A 70 -9.67 -15.39 5.59
CA THR A 70 -10.70 -14.38 5.88
C THR A 70 -12.02 -14.97 6.33
N LYS A 71 -12.74 -14.23 7.18
CA LYS A 71 -14.10 -14.59 7.61
C LYS A 71 -14.94 -13.36 7.87
N TRP A 72 -16.01 -13.20 7.09
CA TRP A 72 -17.00 -12.15 7.29
C TRP A 72 -17.98 -12.48 8.42
N THR A 73 -18.39 -11.45 9.16
CA THR A 73 -19.49 -11.46 10.12
C THR A 73 -20.18 -10.10 10.05
N LYS A 74 -21.30 -10.04 9.32
CA LYS A 74 -21.95 -8.77 8.93
C LYS A 74 -20.94 -7.86 8.21
N ASN A 75 -20.72 -6.63 8.69
CA ASN A 75 -19.79 -5.67 8.10
C ASN A 75 -18.38 -5.78 8.68
N GLN A 76 -18.08 -6.81 9.48
CA GLN A 76 -16.74 -7.03 10.02
C GLN A 76 -16.06 -8.19 9.30
N LEU A 77 -14.82 -7.98 8.88
CA LEU A 77 -13.94 -8.98 8.30
C LEU A 77 -12.84 -9.35 9.30
N LYS A 78 -12.73 -10.63 9.64
CA LYS A 78 -11.54 -11.15 10.31
C LYS A 78 -10.52 -11.59 9.27
N ILE A 79 -9.25 -11.22 9.43
CA ILE A 79 -8.15 -11.53 8.51
C ILE A 79 -7.01 -12.18 9.30
N ASP A 80 -6.50 -13.32 8.84
CA ASP A 80 -5.31 -14.01 9.36
C ASP A 80 -4.16 -13.90 8.36
N PHE A 81 -3.20 -13.01 8.65
CA PHE A 81 -2.07 -12.72 7.77
C PHE A 81 -1.12 -13.91 7.62
N SER A 82 -1.10 -14.85 8.57
CA SER A 82 -0.25 -16.04 8.49
C SER A 82 -0.66 -16.98 7.34
N ARG A 83 -1.88 -16.83 6.83
CA ARG A 83 -2.46 -17.70 5.79
C ARG A 83 -2.45 -17.11 4.39
N LEU A 84 -2.09 -15.83 4.24
CA LEU A 84 -2.09 -15.12 2.95
C LEU A 84 -0.86 -15.41 2.07
N GLY A 85 0.12 -16.16 2.58
CA GLY A 85 1.33 -16.49 1.82
C GLY A 85 2.36 -15.35 1.77
N PHE A 86 2.43 -14.53 2.81
CA PHE A 86 3.57 -13.63 3.04
C PHE A 86 4.85 -14.42 3.33
N ASP A 87 6.00 -13.84 3.00
CA ASP A 87 7.29 -14.41 3.38
C ASP A 87 7.38 -14.49 4.93
N PRO A 88 7.73 -15.65 5.51
CA PRO A 88 7.83 -15.77 6.97
C PRO A 88 8.71 -14.72 7.64
N VAL A 89 9.71 -14.18 6.92
CA VAL A 89 10.59 -13.13 7.44
C VAL A 89 9.90 -11.77 7.64
N VAL A 90 8.73 -11.55 7.00
CA VAL A 90 7.98 -10.28 7.10
C VAL A 90 6.83 -10.32 8.11
N LEU A 91 6.44 -11.52 8.55
CA LEU A 91 5.34 -11.69 9.51
C LEU A 91 5.58 -10.94 10.83
N PRO A 92 6.81 -10.90 11.42
CA PRO A 92 7.04 -10.10 12.63
C PRO A 92 6.78 -8.60 12.45
N GLN A 93 7.07 -8.05 11.27
CA GLN A 93 6.84 -6.64 10.94
C GLN A 93 5.34 -6.38 10.82
N ILE A 94 4.61 -7.26 10.14
CA ILE A 94 3.14 -7.21 10.07
C ILE A 94 2.56 -7.27 11.49
N ALA A 95 2.96 -8.24 12.31
CA ALA A 95 2.50 -8.38 13.70
C ALA A 95 2.73 -7.09 14.52
N SER A 96 3.90 -6.44 14.34
CA SER A 96 4.19 -5.16 15.01
C SER A 96 3.21 -4.05 14.58
N ILE A 97 2.89 -3.94 13.29
CA ILE A 97 1.93 -2.96 12.77
C ILE A 97 0.52 -3.26 13.29
N LEU A 98 0.09 -4.52 13.23
CA LEU A 98 -1.23 -4.93 13.74
C LEU A 98 -1.36 -4.69 15.24
N ALA A 99 -0.29 -4.90 16.01
CA ALA A 99 -0.27 -4.60 17.44
C ALA A 99 -0.46 -3.10 17.72
N GLU A 100 0.09 -2.21 16.89
CA GLU A 100 -0.16 -0.77 16.99
C GLU A 100 -1.62 -0.43 16.69
N ILE A 101 -2.18 -0.99 15.61
CA ILE A 101 -3.59 -0.81 15.26
C ILE A 101 -4.50 -1.28 16.39
N LYS A 102 -4.25 -2.46 16.96
CA LYS A 102 -5.03 -3.02 18.09
C LYS A 102 -4.96 -2.17 19.35
N ARG A 103 -3.89 -1.38 19.54
CA ARG A 103 -3.75 -0.46 20.69
C ARG A 103 -4.50 0.85 20.53
N SER A 104 -4.92 1.21 19.30
CA SER A 104 -5.67 2.44 19.03
C SER A 104 -7.01 2.49 19.77
N GLU A 105 -7.52 3.69 19.99
CA GLU A 105 -8.85 3.87 20.57
C GLU A 105 -9.93 3.37 19.62
N GLU A 106 -9.83 3.67 18.31
CA GLU A 106 -10.70 3.13 17.27
C GLU A 106 -10.91 1.62 17.40
N TYR A 107 -9.82 0.83 17.43
CA TYR A 107 -9.93 -0.63 17.51
C TYR A 107 -10.60 -1.10 18.80
N LYS A 108 -10.30 -0.45 19.92
CA LYS A 108 -10.87 -0.78 21.23
C LYS A 108 -12.36 -0.44 21.33
N VAL A 109 -12.79 0.67 20.73
CA VAL A 109 -14.19 1.15 20.76
C VAL A 109 -15.04 0.39 19.72
N ASN A 110 -14.53 0.24 18.50
CA ASN A 110 -15.27 -0.34 17.38
C ASN A 110 -15.10 -1.86 17.25
N GLY A 111 -14.19 -2.45 18.04
CA GLY A 111 -13.87 -3.88 17.98
C GLY A 111 -13.18 -4.31 16.67
N GLY A 112 -12.60 -3.35 15.95
CA GLY A 112 -11.93 -3.51 14.66
C GLY A 112 -11.47 -2.16 14.10
N VAL A 113 -10.58 -2.18 13.11
CA VAL A 113 -10.09 -1.00 12.39
C VAL A 113 -10.86 -0.79 11.09
N ASP A 114 -11.08 0.43 10.61
CA ASP A 114 -11.57 0.67 9.25
C ASP A 114 -10.72 -0.06 8.18
N ILE A 115 -11.35 -0.74 7.21
CA ILE A 115 -10.65 -1.48 6.14
C ILE A 115 -9.76 -0.56 5.29
N GLY A 116 -10.27 0.61 4.90
CA GLY A 116 -9.50 1.59 4.13
C GLY A 116 -8.34 2.19 4.93
N ARG A 117 -8.50 2.38 6.24
CA ARG A 117 -7.39 2.75 7.15
C ARG A 117 -6.36 1.64 7.26
N LEU A 118 -6.78 0.37 7.35
CA LEU A 118 -5.86 -0.77 7.34
C LEU A 118 -5.05 -0.82 6.05
N VAL A 119 -5.70 -0.69 4.88
CA VAL A 119 -5.02 -0.61 3.58
C VAL A 119 -4.06 0.56 3.55
N SER A 120 -4.49 1.74 3.99
CA SER A 120 -3.66 2.95 4.06
C SER A 120 -2.44 2.76 4.95
N THR A 121 -2.61 2.11 6.09
CA THR A 121 -1.53 1.84 7.03
C THR A 121 -0.52 0.86 6.45
N LEU A 122 -0.96 -0.20 5.77
CA LEU A 122 -0.05 -1.23 5.26
C LEU A 122 0.62 -0.85 3.93
N LEU A 123 -0.15 -0.29 3.01
CA LEU A 123 0.24 -0.08 1.61
C LEU A 123 0.69 1.35 1.31
N ILE A 124 0.05 2.35 1.93
CA ILE A 124 0.27 3.77 1.58
C ILE A 124 1.36 4.38 2.46
N GLU A 125 1.42 4.00 3.74
CA GLU A 125 2.55 4.39 4.59
C GLU A 125 3.84 3.72 4.10
N SER A 126 4.80 4.55 3.69
CA SER A 126 5.96 4.07 2.93
C SER A 126 6.91 3.22 3.77
N ASN A 127 7.07 3.50 5.07
CA ASN A 127 7.89 2.65 5.93
C ASN A 127 7.32 1.24 6.05
N HIS A 128 6.00 1.12 6.26
CA HIS A 128 5.29 -0.13 6.33
C HIS A 128 5.37 -0.87 5.01
N TYR A 129 5.03 -0.22 3.89
CA TYR A 129 5.17 -0.79 2.55
C TYR A 129 6.57 -1.35 2.32
N TYR A 130 7.62 -0.56 2.57
CA TYR A 130 9.00 -1.00 2.36
C TYR A 130 9.43 -2.12 3.31
N SER A 131 8.91 -2.15 4.53
CA SER A 131 9.21 -3.20 5.49
C SER A 131 8.56 -4.53 5.10
N ILE A 132 7.32 -4.49 4.60
CA ILE A 132 6.54 -5.68 4.22
C ILE A 132 7.02 -6.21 2.86
N THR A 133 7.27 -5.34 1.88
CA THR A 133 7.80 -5.74 0.57
C THR A 133 9.30 -6.07 0.59
N GLN A 134 9.96 -5.90 1.74
CA GLN A 134 11.41 -6.10 1.90
C GLN A 134 12.24 -5.29 0.89
N ALA A 135 11.79 -4.07 0.58
CA ALA A 135 12.59 -3.14 -0.19
C ALA A 135 13.99 -3.03 0.46
N PRO A 136 15.09 -2.95 -0.30
CA PRO A 136 16.41 -2.74 0.28
C PRO A 136 16.52 -1.38 1.01
N LYS A 137 17.25 -1.32 2.12
CA LYS A 137 17.53 -0.04 2.81
C LYS A 137 18.58 0.80 2.09
N ARG A 138 19.40 0.14 1.28
CA ARG A 138 20.44 0.78 0.46
C ARG A 138 20.40 0.22 -0.95
N LEU A 139 20.56 1.12 -1.92
CA LEU A 139 20.69 0.77 -3.31
C LEU A 139 22.10 0.24 -3.59
N VAL A 140 22.19 -1.01 -4.02
CA VAL A 140 23.42 -1.56 -4.59
C VAL A 140 23.28 -1.48 -6.11
N LEU A 141 24.21 -0.75 -6.72
CA LEU A 141 24.41 -0.72 -8.16
C LEU A 141 25.46 -1.78 -8.45
N ASP A 142 25.06 -2.83 -9.15
CA ASP A 142 25.98 -3.80 -9.71
C ASP A 142 26.19 -3.39 -11.16
N ASP A 143 27.41 -3.01 -11.51
CA ASP A 143 27.75 -2.51 -12.84
C ASP A 143 27.51 -3.56 -13.95
N GLY A 144 27.36 -4.84 -13.58
CA GLY A 144 26.99 -5.92 -14.50
C GLY A 144 25.48 -6.17 -14.66
N ALA A 145 24.63 -5.49 -13.87
CA ALA A 145 23.18 -5.75 -13.85
C ALA A 145 22.40 -5.06 -14.98
N PHE A 146 22.97 -4.02 -15.59
CA PHE A 146 22.34 -3.23 -16.64
C PHE A 146 23.17 -3.33 -17.92
N GLU A 147 22.50 -3.45 -19.07
CA GLU A 147 23.18 -3.55 -20.37
C GLU A 147 23.04 -2.27 -21.21
N ASP A 148 21.87 -1.63 -21.12
CA ASP A 148 21.53 -0.47 -21.93
C ASP A 148 20.95 0.65 -21.06
N SER A 149 20.90 1.85 -21.64
CA SER A 149 20.21 2.98 -21.04
C SER A 149 19.52 3.84 -22.09
N CYS A 150 18.36 4.37 -21.73
CA CYS A 150 17.60 5.32 -22.52
C CYS A 150 17.53 6.66 -21.80
N MET A 151 17.75 7.74 -22.53
CA MET A 151 17.54 9.11 -22.03
C MET A 151 16.15 9.58 -22.43
N ILE A 152 15.27 9.74 -21.45
CA ILE A 152 13.94 10.29 -21.63
C ILE A 152 14.02 11.81 -21.38
N MET A 153 13.89 12.59 -22.45
CA MET A 153 14.05 14.05 -22.41
C MET A 153 12.79 14.77 -21.94
N GLN A 154 11.63 14.14 -22.10
CA GLN A 154 10.33 14.62 -21.63
C GLN A 154 9.61 13.46 -20.95
N SER A 155 9.10 13.68 -19.74
CA SER A 155 8.43 12.65 -18.95
C SER A 155 7.16 13.21 -18.32
N SER A 156 6.14 12.37 -18.17
CA SER A 156 4.94 12.68 -17.38
C SER A 156 5.18 12.54 -15.87
N VAL A 157 6.25 11.84 -15.47
CA VAL A 157 6.58 11.54 -14.07
C VAL A 157 7.82 12.27 -13.56
N SER A 158 8.49 13.05 -14.40
CA SER A 158 9.62 13.90 -14.01
C SER A 158 9.59 15.23 -14.80
N PRO A 159 9.83 16.38 -14.14
CA PRO A 159 9.97 17.68 -14.82
C PRO A 159 11.29 17.82 -15.59
N HIS A 160 12.22 16.87 -15.42
CA HIS A 160 13.57 16.93 -15.98
C HIS A 160 13.89 15.67 -16.82
N PRO A 161 14.93 15.72 -17.67
CA PRO A 161 15.40 14.52 -18.33
C PRO A 161 15.82 13.46 -17.32
N ARG A 162 15.41 12.21 -17.56
CA ARG A 162 15.76 11.06 -16.71
C ARG A 162 16.45 9.97 -17.51
N MET A 163 17.41 9.31 -16.88
CA MET A 163 18.11 8.17 -17.46
C MET A 163 17.50 6.88 -16.95
N ILE A 164 16.94 6.06 -17.84
CA ILE A 164 16.43 4.74 -17.48
C ILE A 164 17.49 3.70 -17.83
N LEU A 165 17.94 2.93 -16.84
CA LEU A 165 18.81 1.78 -17.02
C LEU A 165 17.96 0.52 -17.18
N LEU A 166 18.25 -0.22 -18.25
CA LEU A 166 17.55 -1.45 -18.61
C LEU A 166 18.31 -2.67 -18.10
N PRO A 167 17.62 -3.64 -17.49
CA PRO A 167 18.26 -4.84 -16.95
C PRO A 167 18.84 -5.69 -18.08
N LYS A 168 20.01 -6.29 -17.85
CA LYS A 168 20.64 -7.22 -18.81
C LYS A 168 19.85 -8.51 -19.04
N SER A 169 19.09 -8.92 -18.04
CA SER A 169 18.27 -10.14 -18.09
C SER A 169 16.80 -9.78 -18.04
N THR A 170 16.06 -10.28 -19.02
CA THR A 170 14.59 -10.29 -19.02
C THR A 170 14.03 -11.41 -18.12
N VAL A 171 14.90 -12.34 -17.68
CA VAL A 171 14.52 -13.46 -16.81
C VAL A 171 14.63 -13.06 -15.34
N GLN A 172 13.52 -13.22 -14.62
CA GLN A 172 13.42 -13.01 -13.18
C GLN A 172 14.23 -14.05 -12.37
N PRO A 173 14.66 -13.74 -11.13
CA PRO A 173 14.36 -12.55 -10.32
C PRO A 173 15.20 -11.31 -10.66
N ALA A 174 15.92 -11.30 -11.79
CA ALA A 174 16.83 -10.22 -12.16
C ALA A 174 16.16 -9.02 -12.87
N LEU A 175 14.86 -9.09 -13.21
CA LEU A 175 14.18 -7.96 -13.86
C LEU A 175 14.05 -6.80 -12.88
N ARG A 176 14.85 -5.76 -13.12
CA ARG A 176 14.96 -4.57 -12.30
C ARG A 176 15.26 -3.38 -13.19
N PHE A 177 14.37 -2.40 -13.16
CA PHE A 177 14.55 -1.11 -13.80
C PHE A 177 15.07 -0.12 -12.79
N LEU A 178 15.93 0.79 -13.25
CA LEU A 178 16.42 1.88 -12.45
C LEU A 178 16.33 3.17 -13.24
N ALA A 179 15.70 4.19 -12.68
CA ALA A 179 15.78 5.53 -13.21
C ALA A 179 16.72 6.38 -12.34
N LYS A 180 17.53 7.20 -13.01
CA LYS A 180 18.33 8.25 -12.38
C LYS A 180 17.67 9.59 -12.67
N GLU A 181 17.28 10.27 -11.61
CA GLU A 181 16.80 11.66 -11.64
C GLU A 181 17.94 12.59 -11.23
N GLY A 182 18.09 13.72 -11.93
CA GLY A 182 19.16 14.66 -11.61
C GLY A 182 19.51 15.59 -12.77
N VAL A 183 20.80 15.91 -12.88
CA VAL A 183 21.30 16.86 -13.88
C VAL A 183 21.92 16.11 -15.04
N PHE A 184 21.34 16.29 -16.22
CA PHE A 184 21.85 15.76 -17.48
C PHE A 184 22.71 16.79 -18.21
N ASP A 185 23.95 16.42 -18.50
CA ASP A 185 24.84 17.16 -19.40
C ASP A 185 24.74 16.53 -20.80
N SER A 186 24.03 17.19 -21.70
CA SER A 186 23.81 16.71 -23.08
C SER A 186 25.05 16.82 -23.97
N VAL A 187 26.09 17.57 -23.57
CA VAL A 187 27.33 17.69 -24.37
C VAL A 187 28.24 16.50 -24.10
N ASN A 188 28.30 16.07 -22.83
CA ASN A 188 29.14 14.95 -22.41
C ASN A 188 28.36 13.65 -22.21
N SER A 189 27.06 13.65 -22.50
CA SER A 189 26.15 12.50 -22.35
C SER A 189 26.23 11.86 -20.97
N ASN A 190 26.22 12.70 -19.92
CA ASN A 190 26.43 12.25 -18.56
C ASN A 190 25.27 12.66 -17.64
N MET A 191 24.82 11.73 -16.80
CA MET A 191 23.79 11.96 -15.79
C MET A 191 24.40 11.99 -14.39
N THR A 192 24.32 13.14 -13.74
CA THR A 192 24.63 13.26 -12.31
C THR A 192 23.37 12.98 -11.50
N ALA A 193 23.21 11.73 -11.09
CA ALA A 193 22.05 11.28 -10.31
C ALA A 193 22.01 11.94 -8.92
N GLN A 194 20.86 12.50 -8.58
CA GLN A 194 20.54 13.03 -7.26
C GLN A 194 19.50 12.17 -6.53
N GLU A 195 18.75 11.37 -7.28
CA GLU A 195 17.77 10.42 -6.78
C GLU A 195 17.69 9.21 -7.72
N PHE A 196 17.26 8.08 -7.17
CA PHE A 196 17.06 6.84 -7.90
C PHE A 196 15.68 6.28 -7.63
N GLU A 197 14.92 5.99 -8.68
CA GLU A 197 13.71 5.20 -8.62
C GLU A 197 14.01 3.78 -9.09
N VAL A 198 13.54 2.79 -8.36
CA VAL A 198 13.75 1.38 -8.69
C VAL A 198 12.43 0.65 -8.75
N ILE A 199 12.25 -0.12 -9.81
CA ILE A 199 11.17 -1.08 -9.96
C ILE A 199 11.81 -2.46 -10.11
N ASP A 200 11.42 -3.41 -9.26
CA ASP A 200 11.77 -4.82 -9.43
C ASP A 200 10.52 -5.69 -9.31
N VAL A 201 10.62 -6.96 -9.75
CA VAL A 201 9.47 -7.88 -9.71
C VAL A 201 9.59 -8.86 -8.56
N MET A 202 8.57 -8.87 -7.69
CA MET A 202 8.46 -9.78 -6.56
C MET A 202 8.12 -11.21 -7.00
N LYS A 203 8.31 -12.17 -6.09
CA LYS A 203 8.02 -13.60 -6.35
C LYS A 203 6.59 -13.83 -6.83
N ASN A 204 5.62 -13.09 -6.29
CA ASN A 204 4.21 -13.16 -6.65
C ASN A 204 3.85 -12.43 -7.96
N GLY A 205 4.83 -11.93 -8.72
CA GLY A 205 4.61 -11.25 -10.00
C GLY A 205 4.20 -9.78 -9.89
N GLN A 206 4.10 -9.22 -8.69
CA GLN A 206 3.86 -7.79 -8.51
C GLN A 206 5.13 -6.97 -8.62
N LEU A 207 4.96 -5.71 -9.02
CA LEU A 207 6.04 -4.73 -9.03
C LEU A 207 6.29 -4.21 -7.61
N ARG A 208 7.56 -4.07 -7.24
CA ARG A 208 8.01 -3.41 -6.02
C ARG A 208 8.71 -2.12 -6.37
N PHE A 209 8.26 -1.04 -5.75
CA PHE A 209 8.79 0.30 -5.97
C PHE A 209 9.70 0.70 -4.80
N SER A 210 10.76 1.45 -5.07
CA SER A 210 11.65 1.98 -4.03
C SER A 210 12.36 3.23 -4.51
N ILE A 211 12.53 4.20 -3.61
CA ILE A 211 13.16 5.48 -3.90
C ILE A 211 14.40 5.63 -3.02
N TYR A 212 15.50 6.11 -3.61
CA TYR A 212 16.77 6.28 -2.91
C TYR A 212 17.38 7.65 -3.18
N ASP A 213 17.97 8.25 -2.15
CA ASP A 213 18.70 9.51 -2.28
C ASP A 213 20.03 9.35 -3.06
N LYS A 214 20.70 10.47 -3.33
CA LYS A 214 22.06 10.52 -3.91
C LYS A 214 23.10 9.66 -3.18
N ASN A 215 22.90 9.39 -1.88
CA ASN A 215 23.78 8.54 -1.07
C ASN A 215 23.37 7.06 -1.12
N ARG A 216 22.42 6.71 -1.99
CA ARG A 216 21.86 5.38 -2.18
C ARG A 216 21.15 4.86 -0.93
N LYS A 217 20.66 5.73 -0.05
CA LYS A 217 19.85 5.37 1.12
C LYS A 217 18.38 5.47 0.76
N ARG A 218 17.58 4.47 1.13
CA ARG A 218 16.14 4.49 0.86
C ARG A 218 15.49 5.68 1.59
N VAL A 219 14.67 6.42 0.87
CA VAL A 219 13.86 7.54 1.36
C VAL A 219 12.37 7.18 1.26
N LEU A 220 11.53 7.95 1.93
CA LEU A 220 10.09 7.67 2.02
C LEU A 220 9.29 8.21 0.83
N TRP A 221 9.79 9.27 0.21
CA TRP A 221 9.20 9.92 -0.93
C TRP A 221 10.30 10.52 -1.81
N ALA A 222 9.96 10.74 -3.08
CA ALA A 222 10.77 11.43 -4.06
C ALA A 222 10.87 12.92 -3.76
N ASN A 223 11.97 13.55 -4.14
CA ASN A 223 12.08 15.01 -4.14
C ASN A 223 11.15 15.58 -5.23
N PRO A 224 10.12 16.39 -4.89
CA PRO A 224 9.18 16.93 -5.87
C PRO A 224 9.82 17.88 -6.90
N GLU A 225 11.03 18.40 -6.61
CA GLU A 225 11.81 19.17 -7.59
C GLU A 225 12.46 18.28 -8.66
N LEU A 226 12.63 16.98 -8.39
CA LEU A 226 13.30 16.03 -9.28
C LEU A 226 12.34 15.05 -9.94
N SER A 227 11.30 14.61 -9.23
CA SER A 227 10.34 13.62 -9.72
C SER A 227 8.95 13.87 -9.15
N PHE A 228 7.93 13.65 -9.98
CA PHE A 228 6.54 13.61 -9.55
C PHE A 228 6.14 12.24 -9.01
N GLY A 229 7.05 11.26 -8.99
CA GLY A 229 6.82 9.89 -8.50
C GLY A 229 6.31 9.82 -7.06
N GLY A 230 6.55 10.85 -6.24
CA GLY A 230 5.94 11.00 -4.93
C GLY A 230 6.28 9.84 -3.98
N LYS A 231 5.35 8.93 -3.75
CA LYS A 231 5.48 7.75 -2.86
C LYS A 231 5.25 6.45 -3.64
N PRO A 232 5.66 5.27 -3.13
CA PRO A 232 5.34 3.98 -3.76
C PRO A 232 3.85 3.81 -4.09
N SER A 233 2.97 4.33 -3.24
CA SER A 233 1.52 4.35 -3.46
C SER A 233 1.07 5.15 -4.66
N LYS A 234 1.80 6.20 -5.07
CA LYS A 234 1.49 6.98 -6.27
C LYS A 234 1.82 6.19 -7.53
N CYS A 235 2.87 5.37 -7.52
CA CYS A 235 3.13 4.43 -8.61
C CYS A 235 2.03 3.37 -8.72
N LEU A 236 1.50 2.90 -7.59
CA LEU A 236 0.32 2.03 -7.56
C LEU A 236 -0.95 2.76 -8.02
N TRP A 237 -1.03 4.08 -7.82
CA TRP A 237 -2.14 4.91 -8.30
C TRP A 237 -2.16 5.05 -9.81
N CYS A 238 -1.03 5.12 -10.51
CA CYS A 238 -1.03 5.27 -11.98
C CYS A 238 -1.76 4.14 -12.74
N HIS A 239 -2.40 3.20 -12.04
CA HIS A 239 -3.10 2.01 -12.52
C HIS A 239 -2.16 0.97 -13.12
N GLU A 240 -0.86 1.12 -12.84
CA GLU A 240 0.19 0.42 -13.57
C GLU A 240 0.57 -0.84 -12.80
N THR A 241 -0.22 -1.88 -13.01
CA THR A 241 0.25 -3.25 -12.78
C THR A 241 1.21 -3.71 -13.89
N VAL A 242 1.52 -2.83 -14.85
CA VAL A 242 2.28 -3.11 -16.07
C VAL A 242 3.54 -2.25 -16.14
N LEU A 243 4.51 -2.67 -16.93
CA LEU A 243 5.63 -1.84 -17.35
C LEU A 243 5.17 -0.99 -18.54
N ASN A 244 5.23 0.34 -18.41
CA ASN A 244 4.76 1.24 -19.46
C ASN A 244 5.91 1.74 -20.35
N PRO A 245 5.74 1.68 -21.68
CA PRO A 245 6.65 2.37 -22.59
C PRO A 245 6.54 3.89 -22.40
N ASN A 246 7.46 4.64 -22.98
CA ASN A 246 7.32 6.08 -23.05
C ASN A 246 6.13 6.42 -23.97
N PHE A 247 5.13 7.11 -23.40
CA PHE A 247 3.91 7.56 -24.08
C PHE A 247 3.89 9.08 -24.32
N THR A 248 4.99 9.77 -24.03
CA THR A 248 5.16 11.20 -24.36
C THR A 248 6.02 11.38 -25.60
N ASN A 249 5.87 12.52 -26.30
CA ASN A 249 6.73 12.84 -27.44
C ASN A 249 8.14 13.23 -26.97
N SER A 250 8.97 12.24 -26.63
CA SER A 250 10.38 12.42 -26.26
C SER A 250 11.28 12.20 -27.47
N THR A 251 12.28 13.05 -27.64
CA THR A 251 13.31 12.90 -28.68
C THR A 251 14.46 12.01 -28.19
N SER A 252 14.90 11.07 -29.02
CA SER A 252 16.06 10.21 -28.75
C SER A 252 17.36 11.02 -28.67
N HIS A 253 18.21 10.70 -27.68
CA HIS A 253 19.57 11.23 -27.59
C HIS A 253 20.55 10.26 -28.29
N PRO A 254 21.48 10.74 -29.15
CA PRO A 254 22.27 9.87 -30.04
C PRO A 254 23.21 8.87 -29.33
N ASP A 255 23.64 9.18 -28.11
CA ASP A 255 24.53 8.32 -27.33
C ASP A 255 23.81 7.25 -26.48
N PHE A 256 22.48 7.16 -26.58
CA PHE A 256 21.65 6.26 -25.79
C PHE A 256 20.72 5.44 -26.68
N LEU A 257 20.08 4.43 -26.09
CA LEU A 257 19.03 3.68 -26.76
C LEU A 257 17.94 4.64 -27.24
N SER A 258 17.48 4.46 -28.48
CA SER A 258 16.39 5.28 -29.01
C SER A 258 15.11 5.07 -28.20
N VAL A 259 14.22 6.07 -28.19
CA VAL A 259 12.91 5.95 -27.53
C VAL A 259 12.10 4.82 -28.15
N GLU A 260 12.23 4.60 -29.46
CA GLU A 260 11.58 3.50 -30.17
C GLU A 260 12.08 2.13 -29.69
N ASP A 261 13.41 1.92 -29.67
CA ASP A 261 13.99 0.65 -29.20
C ASP A 261 13.74 0.43 -27.70
N PHE A 262 13.73 1.51 -26.89
CA PHE A 262 13.33 1.47 -25.49
C PHE A 262 11.88 0.98 -25.36
N ASN A 263 10.96 1.52 -26.14
CA ASN A 263 9.55 1.12 -26.10
C ASN A 263 9.37 -0.36 -26.49
N GLU A 264 10.02 -0.81 -27.57
CA GLU A 264 10.00 -2.23 -27.97
C GLU A 264 10.56 -3.13 -26.85
N ARG A 265 11.63 -2.70 -26.18
CA ARG A 265 12.17 -3.44 -25.04
C ARG A 265 11.19 -3.54 -23.88
N ILE A 266 10.55 -2.43 -23.51
CA ILE A 266 9.57 -2.43 -22.41
C ILE A 266 8.35 -3.32 -22.75
N GLU A 267 7.89 -3.31 -23.99
CA GLU A 267 6.81 -4.19 -24.46
C GLU A 267 7.18 -5.67 -24.31
N ASN A 268 8.38 -6.05 -24.74
CA ASN A 268 8.91 -7.42 -24.56
C ASN A 268 9.02 -7.82 -23.08
N ASP A 269 9.52 -6.94 -22.22
CA ASP A 269 9.62 -7.20 -20.78
C ASP A 269 8.22 -7.33 -20.12
N GLN A 270 7.25 -6.54 -20.60
CA GLN A 270 5.85 -6.63 -20.15
C GLN A 270 5.18 -7.94 -20.58
N GLU A 271 5.44 -8.43 -21.80
CA GLU A 271 4.97 -9.73 -22.26
C GLU A 271 5.57 -10.87 -21.42
N ALA A 272 6.88 -10.82 -21.14
CA ALA A 272 7.54 -11.80 -20.29
C ALA A 272 6.96 -11.80 -18.86
N LEU A 273 6.62 -10.62 -18.33
CA LEU A 273 5.94 -10.48 -17.03
C LEU A 273 4.52 -11.07 -17.06
N ALA A 274 3.76 -10.83 -18.13
CA ALA A 274 2.42 -11.38 -18.31
C ALA A 274 2.44 -12.93 -18.36
N LEU A 275 3.32 -13.51 -19.18
CA LEU A 275 3.49 -14.97 -19.28
C LEU A 275 3.84 -15.62 -17.94
N ARG A 276 4.67 -14.95 -17.13
CA ARG A 276 4.95 -15.44 -15.78
C ARG A 276 3.70 -15.41 -14.90
N ARG A 277 2.95 -14.31 -14.92
CA ARG A 277 1.75 -14.15 -14.10
C ARG A 277 0.69 -15.19 -14.43
N GLU A 278 0.54 -15.54 -15.71
CA GLU A 278 -0.31 -16.64 -16.17
C GLU A 278 0.10 -18.01 -15.58
N GLY A 279 1.39 -18.20 -15.31
CA GLY A 279 1.92 -19.41 -14.68
C GLY A 279 1.77 -19.48 -13.15
N LEU A 280 1.27 -18.43 -12.50
CA LEU A 280 1.11 -18.42 -11.03
C LEU A 280 -0.19 -19.12 -10.62
N VAL A 281 -0.10 -20.01 -9.63
CA VAL A 281 -1.27 -20.62 -8.98
C VAL A 281 -1.67 -19.77 -7.78
N THR A 282 -2.49 -18.75 -8.03
CA THR A 282 -2.82 -17.70 -7.06
C THR A 282 -4.30 -17.31 -7.09
N ASP A 283 -4.78 -16.66 -6.02
CA ASP A 283 -6.11 -16.04 -5.94
C ASP A 283 -6.24 -14.74 -6.76
N ILE A 284 -5.12 -14.20 -7.26
CA ILE A 284 -5.12 -12.99 -8.08
C ILE A 284 -5.39 -13.37 -9.54
N ASP A 285 -6.38 -12.72 -10.14
CA ASP A 285 -6.57 -12.75 -11.58
C ASP A 285 -5.83 -11.57 -12.23
N PHE A 286 -4.65 -11.84 -12.79
CA PHE A 286 -3.86 -10.83 -13.51
C PHE A 286 -4.44 -10.47 -14.88
N THR A 287 -5.45 -11.19 -15.38
CA THR A 287 -6.11 -10.87 -16.65
C THR A 287 -7.15 -9.75 -16.48
N GLU A 288 -7.69 -9.61 -15.26
CA GLU A 288 -8.62 -8.54 -14.87
C GLU A 288 -7.88 -7.24 -14.56
N ARG A 289 -7.43 -6.56 -15.62
CA ARG A 289 -6.53 -5.40 -15.52
C ARG A 289 -7.05 -4.23 -14.69
N GLN A 290 -8.35 -4.10 -14.50
CA GLN A 290 -8.98 -3.01 -13.72
C GLN A 290 -9.39 -3.46 -12.30
N ALA A 291 -9.20 -4.74 -11.94
CA ALA A 291 -9.59 -5.22 -10.62
C ALA A 291 -8.75 -4.59 -9.50
N HIS A 292 -7.53 -4.14 -9.80
CA HIS A 292 -6.70 -3.40 -8.83
C HIS A 292 -7.33 -2.06 -8.43
N THR A 293 -8.19 -1.44 -9.25
CA THR A 293 -8.90 -0.21 -8.88
C THR A 293 -9.75 -0.40 -7.62
N TYR A 294 -10.22 -1.62 -7.32
CA TYR A 294 -10.90 -1.88 -6.06
C TYR A 294 -9.99 -1.71 -4.84
N CYS A 295 -8.67 -1.94 -4.95
CA CYS A 295 -7.71 -1.60 -3.90
C CYS A 295 -7.68 -0.08 -3.68
N GLU A 296 -7.68 0.69 -4.76
CA GLU A 296 -7.70 2.14 -4.72
C GLU A 296 -8.94 2.69 -4.04
N LEU A 297 -10.11 2.16 -4.41
CA LEU A 297 -11.37 2.58 -3.82
C LEU A 297 -11.44 2.34 -2.30
N LEU A 298 -10.72 1.35 -1.76
CA LEU A 298 -10.64 1.14 -0.31
C LEU A 298 -9.97 2.32 0.39
N TYR A 299 -8.80 2.75 -0.08
CA TYR A 299 -8.09 3.85 0.57
C TYR A 299 -8.63 5.21 0.13
N ILE A 300 -9.13 5.40 -1.10
CA ILE A 300 -9.78 6.63 -1.56
C ILE A 300 -11.05 6.87 -0.76
N GLY A 301 -11.90 5.85 -0.62
CA GLY A 301 -13.09 5.92 0.22
C GLY A 301 -12.73 6.36 1.63
N TYR A 302 -11.59 5.87 2.15
CA TYR A 302 -10.98 6.32 3.41
C TYR A 302 -10.49 7.76 3.41
N TYR A 303 -9.68 8.22 2.47
CA TYR A 303 -9.13 9.58 2.49
C TYR A 303 -10.12 10.66 2.07
N GLU A 304 -11.15 10.29 1.34
CA GLU A 304 -12.18 11.18 0.82
C GLU A 304 -13.58 10.66 1.19
N PRO A 305 -13.92 10.61 2.49
CA PRO A 305 -15.17 10.00 2.92
C PRO A 305 -16.38 10.87 2.57
N SER A 306 -17.51 10.22 2.28
CA SER A 306 -18.81 10.88 2.21
C SER A 306 -19.39 11.12 3.62
N LEU A 307 -20.40 11.98 3.71
CA LEU A 307 -21.17 12.19 4.95
C LEU A 307 -21.68 10.87 5.55
N LYS A 308 -22.24 9.99 4.70
CA LYS A 308 -22.80 8.70 5.12
C LYS A 308 -21.72 7.79 5.70
N ARG A 309 -20.55 7.75 5.06
CA ARG A 309 -19.41 6.95 5.54
C ARG A 309 -18.91 7.45 6.89
N LEU A 310 -18.73 8.78 7.04
CA LEU A 310 -18.36 9.38 8.32
C LEU A 310 -19.39 9.09 9.42
N ALA A 311 -20.69 9.15 9.12
CA ALA A 311 -21.73 8.80 10.08
C ALA A 311 -21.61 7.35 10.58
N GLN A 312 -21.30 6.41 9.67
CA GLN A 312 -21.06 5.00 10.03
C GLN A 312 -19.79 4.83 10.85
N GLU A 313 -18.67 5.43 10.44
CA GLU A 313 -17.39 5.40 11.15
C GLU A 313 -17.52 5.92 12.58
N TRP A 314 -18.27 7.01 12.75
CA TRP A 314 -18.46 7.67 14.04
C TRP A 314 -19.61 7.09 14.87
N GLY A 315 -20.30 6.06 14.35
CA GLY A 315 -21.41 5.41 15.04
C GLY A 315 -22.58 6.35 15.37
N MET A 316 -22.89 7.30 14.47
CA MET A 316 -23.94 8.29 14.67
C MET A 316 -24.91 8.39 13.49
N SER A 317 -26.00 9.15 13.67
CA SER A 317 -26.96 9.40 12.59
C SER A 317 -26.38 10.37 11.54
N ASP A 318 -26.80 10.24 10.28
CA ASP A 318 -26.43 11.17 9.20
C ASP A 318 -26.73 12.64 9.57
N THR A 319 -27.81 12.87 10.31
CA THR A 319 -28.20 14.21 10.79
C THR A 319 -27.19 14.77 11.79
N ASP A 320 -26.68 13.94 12.71
CA ASP A 320 -25.72 14.41 13.71
C ASP A 320 -24.32 14.56 13.12
N ALA A 321 -23.93 13.68 12.19
CA ALA A 321 -22.72 13.86 11.40
C ALA A 321 -22.77 15.16 10.59
N ALA A 322 -23.90 15.46 9.94
CA ALA A 322 -24.08 16.69 9.15
C ALA A 322 -23.98 17.95 10.03
N LYS A 323 -24.51 17.91 11.26
CA LYS A 323 -24.36 19.03 12.22
C LYS A 323 -22.91 19.25 12.62
N ARG A 324 -22.12 18.19 12.79
CA ARG A 324 -20.68 18.28 13.10
C ARG A 324 -19.90 18.86 11.92
N LEU A 325 -20.25 18.45 10.70
CA LEU A 325 -19.58 18.84 9.45
C LEU A 325 -20.09 20.14 8.84
N LYS A 326 -21.00 20.87 9.51
CA LYS A 326 -21.72 22.03 8.94
C LYS A 326 -20.83 23.16 8.39
N ASN A 327 -19.58 23.24 8.84
CA ASN A 327 -18.62 24.29 8.46
C ASN A 327 -17.53 23.76 7.52
N GLU A 328 -17.55 22.47 7.20
CA GLU A 328 -16.53 21.82 6.36
C GLU A 328 -16.96 21.87 4.90
N SER A 329 -16.00 22.16 4.02
CA SER A 329 -16.24 22.15 2.58
C SER A 329 -16.23 20.74 2.03
N THR A 330 -17.02 20.52 0.98
CA THR A 330 -16.99 19.29 0.20
C THR A 330 -16.42 19.52 -1.19
N HIS A 331 -16.01 18.43 -1.83
CA HIS A 331 -15.55 18.39 -3.22
C HIS A 331 -16.12 17.18 -3.96
N THR A 332 -15.77 17.07 -5.25
CA THR A 332 -16.09 15.91 -6.10
C THR A 332 -14.80 15.23 -6.54
N HIS A 333 -14.78 13.90 -6.58
CA HIS A 333 -13.61 13.17 -7.09
C HIS A 333 -13.52 13.30 -8.61
N VAL A 334 -12.37 13.71 -9.13
CA VAL A 334 -12.17 13.97 -10.57
C VAL A 334 -12.24 12.68 -11.40
N GLU A 335 -11.74 11.58 -10.84
CA GLU A 335 -11.61 10.30 -11.54
C GLU A 335 -12.83 9.38 -11.38
N PHE A 336 -13.54 9.49 -10.24
CA PHE A 336 -14.56 8.55 -9.80
C PHE A 336 -15.84 9.32 -9.52
N SER A 337 -16.51 9.74 -10.60
CA SER A 337 -17.70 10.60 -10.53
C SER A 337 -18.91 9.96 -9.84
N PHE A 338 -18.87 8.67 -9.53
CA PHE A 338 -19.90 7.96 -8.78
C PHE A 338 -19.81 8.23 -7.26
N PHE A 339 -18.70 8.78 -6.78
CA PHE A 339 -18.66 9.30 -5.42
C PHE A 339 -19.59 10.53 -5.32
N GLU A 340 -20.35 10.59 -4.22
CA GLU A 340 -21.17 11.74 -3.87
C GLU A 340 -20.26 12.91 -3.41
N SER A 341 -20.82 13.92 -2.73
CA SER A 341 -20.00 14.97 -2.11
C SER A 341 -19.07 14.38 -1.03
N LEU A 342 -17.78 14.60 -1.21
CA LEU A 342 -16.72 14.07 -0.35
C LEU A 342 -16.13 15.17 0.53
N TYR A 343 -15.55 14.77 1.66
CA TYR A 343 -14.71 15.61 2.50
C TYR A 343 -13.27 15.14 2.39
N HIS A 344 -12.29 16.02 2.56
CA HIS A 344 -10.92 15.56 2.80
C HIS A 344 -10.78 15.08 4.24
N ARG A 345 -10.26 13.87 4.43
CA ARG A 345 -10.00 13.27 5.75
C ARG A 345 -9.18 14.21 6.65
N SER A 346 -8.17 14.87 6.10
CA SER A 346 -7.31 15.85 6.79
C SER A 346 -8.10 16.98 7.46
N ASP A 347 -9.25 17.34 6.89
CA ASP A 347 -10.03 18.49 7.30
C ASP A 347 -11.06 18.09 8.35
N VAL A 348 -11.51 16.83 8.36
CA VAL A 348 -12.63 16.37 9.20
C VAL A 348 -12.23 15.43 10.35
N ASP A 349 -11.03 14.86 10.33
CA ASP A 349 -10.64 13.85 11.33
C ASP A 349 -10.60 14.40 12.77
N HIS A 350 -10.28 15.69 12.92
CA HIS A 350 -10.31 16.37 14.22
C HIS A 350 -11.72 16.44 14.85
N LEU A 351 -12.78 16.19 14.07
CA LEU A 351 -14.17 16.15 14.52
C LEU A 351 -14.62 14.75 14.96
N SER A 352 -13.79 13.73 14.73
CA SER A 352 -14.09 12.34 15.06
C SER A 352 -14.26 12.13 16.57
N PRO A 353 -15.22 11.30 17.02
CA PRO A 353 -15.42 11.04 18.45
C PRO A 353 -14.37 10.11 19.06
N VAL A 354 -13.51 9.50 18.24
CA VAL A 354 -12.47 8.56 18.68
C VAL A 354 -11.13 8.94 18.05
N GLN A 355 -10.04 8.71 18.78
CA GLN A 355 -8.70 8.85 18.25
C GLN A 355 -8.31 7.63 17.43
N HIS A 356 -7.70 7.89 16.27
CA HIS A 356 -7.29 6.84 15.34
C HIS A 356 -5.77 6.69 15.27
N VAL A 357 -5.30 5.60 14.66
CA VAL A 357 -3.91 5.51 14.20
C VAL A 357 -3.69 6.54 13.11
N LEU A 358 -2.59 7.28 13.22
CA LEU A 358 -2.20 8.24 12.19
C LEU A 358 -1.86 7.50 10.90
N THR A 359 -2.47 7.95 9.81
CA THR A 359 -2.10 7.58 8.44
C THR A 359 -1.38 8.76 7.79
N PRO A 360 -0.63 8.56 6.70
CA PRO A 360 -0.15 9.66 5.86
C PRO A 360 -1.26 10.68 5.58
N LEU A 361 -0.95 11.97 5.48
CA LEU A 361 -1.97 13.00 5.16
C LEU A 361 -2.45 12.92 3.70
N SER A 362 -1.62 12.37 2.83
CA SER A 362 -1.89 12.21 1.41
C SER A 362 -1.46 10.83 0.93
N THR A 363 -2.27 10.27 0.04
CA THR A 363 -2.02 9.02 -0.70
C THR A 363 -0.96 9.17 -1.78
N ARG A 364 -0.77 10.38 -2.29
CA ARG A 364 0.01 10.67 -3.51
C ARG A 364 1.24 11.50 -3.22
N GLU A 365 1.09 12.59 -2.48
CA GLU A 365 2.12 13.62 -2.38
C GLU A 365 3.04 13.43 -1.16
N SER A 366 4.21 14.07 -1.22
CA SER A 366 5.10 14.20 -0.07
C SER A 366 4.38 14.93 1.07
N GLU A 367 4.64 14.51 2.30
CA GLU A 367 4.09 15.12 3.52
C GLU A 367 4.69 16.49 3.84
#